data_AF-A0A846XHD3-F1
#
_entry.id   AF-A0A846XHD3-F1
#
_cell.length_a   1.000
_cell.length_b   1.000
_cell.length_c   1.000
_cell.angle_alpha   90.00
_cell.angle_beta   90.00
_cell.angle_gamma   90.00
#
_symmetry.space_group_name_H-M   'P 1'
#
loop_
_entity.id
_entity.type
_entity.pdbx_description
1 polymer ?
#
loop_
_entity_poly.entity_id
_entity_poly.type
_entity_poly.pdbx_seq_one_letter_code
_entity_poly.pdbx_strand_id
1 'polypeptide(L)'
;MSRRSTGKWRVAIVLAAIALVATACGESADRPDSAAPGALITATPVRLSPDTVVPEDARTERITYLSQSAAGQEVLVSGTVTVPAGEPPEGGWPVISWAHGTTGVGDACAPSAHSVGGPARDYLAATDPVIARWVAGGYAVAATDYEGLGTPGGHPYMNGVSAGHTVTDIVRAARELDSRIGTKWAVAGHSQGGHAALFTAAQGAEYAPELDLVGAVSYAPGSRTSDTAAYMAAGGPGVRAAIPFLPVLLLGAEAADPALSAEAMISDAARPLLDVARTGCMDQIKAAAARIPADDLFAPGADTAALTAYFAGQEPEELNLTVPALVAQGTTDALVAAPITTQITEKLCADGSPVGYRSYEGADHRGVLTAAGDDVDAFLGTLFAGDDPGPMCGA
;
A
#
# COMPACT_ATOMS: atom_id res chain seq x y z
N MET A 1 -20.99 93.19 -19.34
CA MET A 1 -21.51 92.16 -20.26
C MET A 1 -20.77 90.85 -20.00
N SER A 2 -21.51 89.76 -19.74
CA SER A 2 -21.26 88.32 -20.05
C SER A 2 -19.83 87.74 -19.95
N ARG A 3 -19.53 86.54 -19.44
CA ARG A 3 -20.10 85.48 -18.55
C ARG A 3 -19.09 84.30 -18.66
N ARG A 4 -19.18 83.34 -17.73
CA ARG A 4 -18.62 81.95 -17.69
C ARG A 4 -17.19 81.86 -17.12
N SER A 5 -16.96 81.48 -15.86
CA SER A 5 -17.28 80.25 -15.10
C SER A 5 -16.60 78.99 -15.62
N THR A 6 -15.66 78.45 -14.84
CA THR A 6 -15.76 77.12 -14.21
C THR A 6 -14.69 77.01 -13.12
N GLY A 7 -15.12 76.65 -11.91
CA GLY A 7 -14.30 76.65 -10.70
C GLY A 7 -13.36 75.45 -10.59
N LYS A 8 -12.25 75.65 -9.88
CA LYS A 8 -11.42 74.57 -9.31
C LYS A 8 -11.26 74.85 -7.82
N TRP A 9 -11.97 74.06 -7.02
CA TRP A 9 -11.86 74.05 -5.57
C TRP A 9 -10.50 73.50 -5.15
N ARG A 10 -9.86 74.21 -4.22
CA ARG A 10 -8.68 73.76 -3.47
C ARG A 10 -9.16 72.84 -2.37
N VAL A 11 -8.57 71.65 -2.22
CA VAL A 11 -8.59 70.90 -0.96
C VAL A 11 -7.18 70.42 -0.68
N ALA A 12 -6.69 70.83 0.47
CA ALA A 12 -5.37 70.54 1.01
C ALA A 12 -5.28 69.09 1.49
N ILE A 13 -4.09 68.52 1.32
CA ILE A 13 -3.69 67.21 1.85
C ILE A 13 -3.64 67.32 3.38
N VAL A 14 -4.48 66.54 4.07
CA VAL A 14 -4.36 66.27 5.50
C VAL A 14 -3.94 64.82 5.65
N LEU A 15 -2.72 64.62 6.15
CA LEU A 15 -2.18 63.34 6.59
C LEU A 15 -3.00 62.83 7.77
N ALA A 16 -3.70 61.71 7.60
CA ALA A 16 -4.31 60.95 8.69
C ALA A 16 -3.59 59.60 8.80
N ALA A 17 -2.78 59.46 9.84
CA ALA A 17 -2.25 58.18 10.28
C ALA A 17 -3.40 57.29 10.76
N ILE A 18 -3.55 56.10 10.18
CA ILE A 18 -4.44 55.06 10.70
C ILE A 18 -3.54 53.88 11.08
N ALA A 19 -3.53 53.60 12.37
CA ALA A 19 -2.79 52.52 13.00
C ALA A 19 -3.21 51.16 12.45
N LEU A 20 -2.23 50.30 12.18
CA LEU A 20 -2.45 48.86 11.99
C LEU A 20 -3.05 48.29 13.28
N VAL A 21 -4.27 47.75 13.19
CA VAL A 21 -4.80 46.84 14.19
C VAL A 21 -4.27 45.46 13.84
N ALA A 22 -3.26 45.00 14.58
CA ALA A 22 -2.87 43.61 14.62
C ALA A 22 -3.88 42.85 15.48
N THR A 23 -4.66 41.96 14.87
CA THR A 23 -5.34 40.87 15.57
C THR A 23 -4.75 39.56 15.06
N ALA A 24 -3.88 39.00 15.89
CA ALA A 24 -3.46 37.62 15.84
C ALA A 24 -4.66 36.70 16.15
N CYS A 25 -4.79 35.63 15.38
CA CYS A 25 -5.25 34.29 15.76
C CYS A 25 -5.16 33.43 14.49
N GLY A 26 -3.95 32.99 14.20
CA GLY A 26 -3.71 31.82 13.37
C GLY A 26 -2.75 30.98 14.18
N GLU A 27 -3.29 30.09 15.01
CA GLU A 27 -2.53 29.01 15.62
C GLU A 27 -1.89 28.24 14.46
N SER A 28 -0.65 28.61 14.16
CA SER A 28 0.26 27.70 13.49
C SER A 28 0.41 26.59 14.52
N ALA A 29 -0.28 25.47 14.29
CA ALA A 29 0.00 24.26 15.03
C ALA A 29 1.51 24.06 14.90
N ASP A 30 2.23 24.23 16.01
CA ASP A 30 3.63 23.87 16.12
C ASP A 30 3.74 22.43 15.63
N ARG A 31 4.25 22.26 14.41
CA ARG A 31 4.66 20.94 13.94
C ARG A 31 5.86 20.60 14.83
N PRO A 32 5.79 19.55 15.66
CA PRO A 32 6.94 19.17 16.46
C PRO A 32 8.14 18.97 15.53
N ASP A 33 9.33 19.40 15.96
CA ASP A 33 10.60 19.13 15.29
C ASP A 33 10.62 17.66 14.81
N SER A 34 10.65 17.45 13.48
CA SER A 34 10.56 16.17 12.75
C SER A 34 10.08 14.98 13.58
N ALA A 35 8.76 14.75 13.63
CA ALA A 35 8.22 13.58 14.31
C ALA A 35 8.71 12.29 13.63
N ALA A 36 9.05 11.28 14.44
CA ALA A 36 9.68 10.05 13.96
C ALA A 36 8.75 9.24 13.02
N PRO A 37 9.30 8.40 12.13
CA PRO A 37 8.50 7.42 11.40
C PRO A 37 7.60 6.63 12.36
N GLY A 38 6.32 6.50 11.99
CA GLY A 38 5.28 5.91 12.82
C GLY A 38 4.50 6.87 13.73
N ALA A 39 4.86 8.15 13.79
CA ALA A 39 4.12 9.12 14.61
C ALA A 39 2.68 9.31 14.12
N LEU A 40 1.71 9.18 15.01
CA LEU A 40 0.29 9.40 14.73
C LEU A 40 -0.01 10.89 14.59
N ILE A 41 -0.66 11.28 13.50
CA ILE A 41 -0.99 12.67 13.19
C ILE A 41 -2.49 12.96 13.40
N THR A 42 -3.36 12.12 12.85
CA THR A 42 -4.81 12.21 13.09
C THR A 42 -5.43 10.85 13.28
N ALA A 43 -6.54 10.81 14.01
CA ALA A 43 -7.39 9.65 14.16
C ALA A 43 -8.85 10.09 14.09
N THR A 44 -9.65 9.40 13.27
CA THR A 44 -11.08 9.65 13.13
C THR A 44 -11.84 8.32 13.14
N PRO A 45 -12.85 8.16 14.00
CA PRO A 45 -13.66 6.95 14.01
C PRO A 45 -14.33 6.68 12.66
N VAL A 46 -14.21 5.46 12.16
CA VAL A 46 -14.94 4.99 10.98
C VAL A 46 -16.31 4.52 11.44
N ARG A 47 -17.37 5.12 10.89
CA ARG A 47 -18.73 4.58 11.08
C ARG A 47 -18.88 3.36 10.19
N LEU A 48 -18.82 2.18 10.81
CA LEU A 48 -19.05 0.93 10.11
C LEU A 48 -20.44 0.98 9.45
N SER A 49 -20.46 0.79 8.13
CA SER A 49 -21.69 0.58 7.38
C SER A 49 -22.27 -0.81 7.71
N PRO A 50 -23.57 -1.06 7.48
CA PRO A 50 -24.15 -2.40 7.65
C PRO A 50 -23.46 -3.50 6.82
N ASP A 51 -22.74 -3.13 5.76
CA ASP A 51 -21.99 -4.05 4.89
C ASP A 51 -20.55 -4.29 5.36
N THR A 52 -20.17 -3.76 6.53
CA THR A 52 -18.81 -3.95 7.08
C THR A 52 -18.75 -5.28 7.80
N VAL A 53 -17.74 -6.09 7.47
CA VAL A 53 -17.65 -7.50 7.88
C VAL A 53 -16.98 -7.68 9.24
N VAL A 54 -16.43 -6.61 9.84
CA VAL A 54 -15.77 -6.68 11.16
C VAL A 54 -16.80 -6.84 12.29
N PRO A 55 -16.43 -7.47 13.43
CA PRO A 55 -17.31 -7.61 14.59
C PRO A 55 -17.96 -6.28 15.02
N GLU A 56 -19.24 -6.30 15.39
CA GLU A 56 -20.03 -5.07 15.68
C GLU A 56 -19.46 -4.23 16.83
N ASP A 57 -18.75 -4.87 17.76
CA ASP A 57 -18.14 -4.25 18.93
C ASP A 57 -16.68 -3.83 18.72
N ALA A 58 -16.08 -4.19 17.57
CA ALA A 58 -14.74 -3.74 17.22
C ALA A 58 -14.73 -2.24 16.91
N ARG A 59 -13.64 -1.57 17.29
CA ARG A 59 -13.43 -0.15 17.01
C ARG A 59 -12.53 -0.01 15.80
N THR A 60 -12.99 0.68 14.76
CA THR A 60 -12.14 1.04 13.61
C THR A 60 -11.93 2.54 13.53
N GLU A 61 -10.68 2.97 13.37
CA GLU A 61 -10.28 4.36 13.22
C GLU A 61 -9.48 4.52 11.93
N ARG A 62 -9.81 5.54 11.14
CA ARG A 62 -8.97 5.99 10.05
C ARG A 62 -7.92 6.91 10.63
N ILE A 63 -6.67 6.64 10.32
CA ILE A 63 -5.53 7.41 10.82
C ILE A 63 -4.72 8.03 9.70
N THR A 64 -3.98 9.07 10.03
CA THR A 64 -2.81 9.49 9.27
C THR A 64 -1.59 9.45 10.18
N TYR A 65 -0.45 9.06 9.62
CA TYR A 65 0.80 8.88 10.35
C TYR A 65 1.99 9.23 9.45
N LEU A 66 3.16 9.46 10.05
CA LEU A 66 4.40 9.70 9.30
C LEU A 66 5.08 8.39 8.95
N SER A 67 5.74 8.35 7.79
CA SER A 67 6.55 7.23 7.32
C SER A 67 7.76 7.76 6.56
N GLN A 68 8.64 6.86 6.14
CA GLN A 68 9.74 7.18 5.23
C GLN A 68 9.43 6.73 3.80
N SER A 69 9.65 7.63 2.82
CA SER A 69 9.40 7.37 1.39
C SER A 69 10.45 6.48 0.73
N ALA A 70 10.17 6.08 -0.51
CA ALA A 70 11.15 5.44 -1.40
C ALA A 70 12.46 6.25 -1.56
N ALA A 71 12.38 7.59 -1.46
CA ALA A 71 13.54 8.50 -1.52
C ALA A 71 14.12 8.85 -0.14
N GLY A 72 13.71 8.15 0.92
CA GLY A 72 14.20 8.35 2.28
C GLY A 72 13.67 9.60 2.98
N GLN A 73 12.63 10.26 2.45
CA GLN A 73 12.05 11.50 2.99
C GLN A 73 10.87 11.20 3.92
N GLU A 74 10.60 12.10 4.87
CA GLU A 74 9.36 12.04 5.67
C GLU A 74 8.14 12.26 4.78
N VAL A 75 7.15 11.37 4.87
CA VAL A 75 5.87 11.44 4.16
C VAL A 75 4.70 11.17 5.08
N LEU A 76 3.55 11.80 4.78
CA LEU A 76 2.28 11.51 5.44
C LEU A 76 1.62 10.33 4.73
N VAL A 77 1.14 9.35 5.49
CA VAL A 77 0.47 8.15 4.98
C VAL A 77 -0.86 7.98 5.72
N SER A 78 -1.88 7.46 5.05
CA SER A 78 -3.16 7.10 5.68
C SER A 78 -3.33 5.59 5.82
N GLY A 79 -4.27 5.20 6.66
CA GLY A 79 -4.61 3.80 6.89
C GLY A 79 -5.79 3.65 7.84
N THR A 80 -6.10 2.42 8.20
CA THR A 80 -7.06 2.09 9.25
C THR A 80 -6.44 1.23 10.33
N VAL A 81 -6.93 1.40 11.56
CA VAL A 81 -6.63 0.52 12.68
C VAL A 81 -7.94 -0.01 13.23
N THR A 82 -8.10 -1.33 13.24
CA THR A 82 -9.25 -2.01 13.82
C THR A 82 -8.81 -2.76 15.06
N VAL A 83 -9.39 -2.39 16.21
CA VAL A 83 -9.10 -2.96 17.52
C VAL A 83 -10.27 -3.83 17.97
N PRO A 84 -10.03 -5.09 18.37
CA PRO A 84 -11.07 -5.96 18.93
C PRO A 84 -11.71 -5.34 20.18
N ALA A 85 -12.93 -5.77 20.48
CA ALA A 85 -13.56 -5.45 21.74
C ALA A 85 -12.96 -6.27 22.90
N GLY A 86 -13.18 -5.80 24.13
CA GLY A 86 -12.79 -6.50 25.35
C GLY A 86 -11.41 -6.09 25.89
N GLU A 87 -10.85 -6.97 26.72
CA GLU A 87 -9.55 -6.78 27.37
C GLU A 87 -8.45 -7.50 26.57
N PRO A 88 -7.32 -6.85 26.28
CA PRO A 88 -6.19 -7.49 25.62
C PRO A 88 -5.58 -8.59 26.50
N PRO A 89 -4.86 -9.56 25.91
CA PRO A 89 -4.02 -10.48 26.67
C PRO A 89 -2.85 -9.75 27.33
N GLU A 90 -2.08 -10.46 28.16
CA GLU A 90 -0.83 -9.94 28.71
C GLU A 90 0.11 -9.52 27.58
N GLY A 91 0.67 -8.30 27.66
CA GLY A 91 1.50 -7.72 26.60
C GLY A 91 0.73 -6.90 25.56
N GLY A 92 -0.60 -6.85 25.62
CA GLY A 92 -1.44 -6.07 24.70
C GLY A 92 -2.00 -6.90 23.54
N TRP A 93 -2.86 -6.29 22.71
CA TRP A 93 -3.38 -6.94 21.51
C TRP A 93 -2.23 -7.31 20.55
N PRO A 94 -2.11 -8.57 20.12
CA PRO A 94 -1.19 -8.93 19.03
C PRO A 94 -1.63 -8.23 17.74
N VAL A 95 -0.67 -7.81 16.92
CA VAL A 95 -0.95 -6.99 15.74
C VAL A 95 -0.73 -7.76 14.45
N ILE A 96 -1.70 -7.73 13.56
CA ILE A 96 -1.49 -8.10 12.15
C ILE A 96 -1.45 -6.80 11.35
N SER A 97 -0.30 -6.49 10.77
CA SER A 97 -0.17 -5.41 9.80
C SER A 97 -0.59 -5.91 8.42
N TRP A 98 -1.70 -5.40 7.91
CA TRP A 98 -2.27 -5.81 6.63
C TRP A 98 -1.75 -4.93 5.49
N ALA A 99 -1.07 -5.58 4.55
CA ALA A 99 -0.60 -5.00 3.31
C ALA A 99 -1.55 -5.40 2.16
N HIS A 100 -2.31 -4.43 1.65
CA HIS A 100 -3.27 -4.68 0.58
C HIS A 100 -2.61 -4.91 -0.79
N GLY A 101 -3.30 -5.62 -1.67
CA GLY A 101 -2.96 -5.77 -3.08
C GLY A 101 -3.41 -4.58 -3.91
N THR A 102 -3.16 -4.63 -5.22
CA THR A 102 -3.32 -3.47 -6.09
C THR A 102 -4.76 -2.95 -6.15
N THR A 103 -4.98 -1.74 -5.63
CA THR A 103 -6.25 -1.01 -5.76
C THR A 103 -6.18 0.08 -6.84
N GLY A 104 -5.00 0.64 -7.11
CA GLY A 104 -4.73 1.70 -8.08
C GLY A 104 -3.55 2.55 -7.63
N VAL A 105 -3.34 3.70 -8.27
CA VAL A 105 -2.33 4.71 -7.86
C VAL A 105 -2.93 6.09 -7.56
N GLY A 106 -4.24 6.27 -7.82
CA GLY A 106 -4.95 7.51 -7.50
C GLY A 106 -5.48 7.54 -6.06
N ASP A 107 -5.65 8.74 -5.51
CA ASP A 107 -6.07 8.95 -4.12
C ASP A 107 -7.40 8.26 -3.75
N ALA A 108 -8.33 8.18 -4.71
CA ALA A 108 -9.62 7.53 -4.50
C ALA A 108 -9.50 6.00 -4.28
N CYS A 109 -8.33 5.43 -4.54
CA CYS A 109 -8.06 3.99 -4.45
C CYS A 109 -7.46 3.57 -3.11
N ALA A 110 -7.15 4.53 -2.22
CA ALA A 110 -6.70 4.27 -0.87
C ALA A 110 -7.77 3.46 -0.10
N PRO A 111 -7.45 2.24 0.39
CA PRO A 111 -8.38 1.44 1.19
C PRO A 111 -9.02 2.16 2.37
N SER A 112 -8.30 3.05 3.06
CA SER A 112 -8.83 3.77 4.22
C SER A 112 -9.90 4.80 3.88
N ALA A 113 -9.98 5.21 2.62
CA ALA A 113 -11.05 6.06 2.10
C ALA A 113 -12.30 5.25 1.69
N HIS A 114 -12.39 3.99 2.12
CA HIS A 114 -13.50 3.08 1.80
C HIS A 114 -14.88 3.71 2.04
N SER A 115 -15.76 3.42 1.09
CA SER A 115 -17.19 3.69 1.19
C SER A 115 -17.95 2.58 0.49
N VAL A 116 -19.20 2.36 0.90
CA VAL A 116 -20.11 1.43 0.21
C VAL A 116 -20.29 1.91 -1.24
N GLY A 117 -19.92 1.08 -2.20
CA GLY A 117 -19.93 1.42 -3.63
C GLY A 117 -18.73 2.27 -4.11
N GLY A 118 -17.73 2.49 -3.26
CA GLY A 118 -16.49 3.16 -3.62
C GLY A 118 -15.67 2.38 -4.66
N PRO A 119 -14.72 3.05 -5.35
CA PRO A 119 -14.04 2.49 -6.52
C PRO A 119 -13.06 1.36 -6.20
N ALA A 120 -12.60 1.22 -4.94
CA ALA A 120 -11.77 0.11 -4.48
C ALA A 120 -12.59 -1.09 -3.94
N ARG A 121 -13.93 -1.02 -3.94
CA ARG A 121 -14.80 -1.98 -3.25
C ARG A 121 -14.65 -3.43 -3.75
N ASP A 122 -14.44 -3.63 -5.04
CA ASP A 122 -14.27 -4.98 -5.63
C ASP A 122 -13.11 -5.74 -4.97
N TYR A 123 -11.96 -5.09 -4.79
CA TYR A 123 -10.82 -5.68 -4.10
C TYR A 123 -11.13 -5.90 -2.61
N LEU A 124 -11.63 -4.85 -1.94
CA LEU A 124 -11.87 -4.90 -0.49
C LEU A 124 -12.90 -5.95 -0.10
N ALA A 125 -13.93 -6.18 -0.91
CA ALA A 125 -14.92 -7.23 -0.67
C ALA A 125 -14.31 -8.65 -0.58
N ALA A 126 -13.18 -8.90 -1.24
CA ALA A 126 -12.47 -10.17 -1.15
C ALA A 126 -11.59 -10.29 0.12
N THR A 127 -11.16 -9.16 0.71
CA THR A 127 -10.20 -9.13 1.82
C THR A 127 -10.84 -8.81 3.17
N ASP A 128 -11.98 -8.11 3.18
CA ASP A 128 -12.72 -7.78 4.40
C ASP A 128 -13.02 -9.01 5.27
N PRO A 129 -13.41 -10.19 4.73
CA PRO A 129 -13.63 -11.38 5.54
C PRO A 129 -12.36 -11.89 6.23
N VAL A 130 -11.19 -11.71 5.61
CA VAL A 130 -9.89 -12.10 6.19
C VAL A 130 -9.56 -11.20 7.37
N ILE A 131 -9.67 -9.88 7.18
CA ILE A 131 -9.47 -8.89 8.25
C ILE A 131 -10.45 -9.14 9.40
N ALA A 132 -11.73 -9.34 9.09
CA ALA A 132 -12.76 -9.64 10.08
C ALA A 132 -12.48 -10.91 10.88
N ARG A 133 -11.99 -11.96 10.22
CA ARG A 133 -11.58 -13.22 10.86
C ARG A 133 -10.47 -12.99 11.88
N TRP A 134 -9.46 -12.20 11.55
CA TRP A 134 -8.39 -11.85 12.50
C TRP A 134 -8.87 -10.98 13.65
N VAL A 135 -9.69 -9.97 13.39
CA VAL A 135 -10.27 -9.15 14.47
C VAL A 135 -11.12 -10.01 15.42
N ALA A 136 -11.92 -10.93 14.89
CA ALA A 136 -12.68 -11.90 15.68
C ALA A 136 -11.78 -12.89 16.44
N GLY A 137 -10.59 -13.18 15.92
CA GLY A 137 -9.54 -13.97 16.56
C GLY A 137 -8.77 -13.24 17.66
N GLY A 138 -9.09 -11.97 17.94
CA GLY A 138 -8.43 -11.18 18.99
C GLY A 138 -7.14 -10.50 18.53
N TYR A 139 -6.98 -10.24 17.23
CA TYR A 139 -5.87 -9.45 16.69
C TYR A 139 -6.29 -8.00 16.44
N ALA A 140 -5.45 -7.04 16.85
CA ALA A 140 -5.54 -5.70 16.29
C ALA A 140 -5.04 -5.75 14.84
N VAL A 141 -5.77 -5.15 13.90
CA VAL A 141 -5.37 -5.11 12.50
C VAL A 141 -5.06 -3.67 12.12
N ALA A 142 -3.83 -3.42 11.66
CA ALA A 142 -3.38 -2.13 11.16
C ALA A 142 -3.18 -2.24 9.64
N ALA A 143 -3.97 -1.53 8.84
CA ALA A 143 -3.95 -1.60 7.38
C ALA A 143 -3.51 -0.27 6.79
N THR A 144 -2.32 -0.24 6.19
CA THR A 144 -1.77 0.96 5.53
C THR A 144 -2.35 1.14 4.13
N ASP A 145 -2.45 2.39 3.66
CA ASP A 145 -2.73 2.69 2.25
C ASP A 145 -1.46 2.72 1.38
N TYR A 146 -0.27 2.71 1.98
CA TYR A 146 1.03 3.01 1.36
C TYR A 146 1.29 4.49 1.04
N GLU A 147 2.57 4.79 0.78
CA GLU A 147 3.03 6.11 0.34
C GLU A 147 2.24 6.57 -0.90
N GLY A 148 1.80 7.82 -0.90
CA GLY A 148 1.20 8.48 -2.07
C GLY A 148 -0.18 7.96 -2.47
N LEU A 149 -0.81 7.08 -1.69
CA LEU A 149 -2.20 6.67 -1.86
C LEU A 149 -3.08 7.37 -0.82
N GLY A 150 -3.95 8.27 -1.29
CA GLY A 150 -4.88 9.01 -0.43
C GLY A 150 -4.22 10.17 0.33
N THR A 151 -2.96 10.43 0.03
CA THR A 151 -2.09 11.43 0.65
C THR A 151 -1.19 12.07 -0.42
N PRO A 152 -0.63 13.28 -0.18
CA PRO A 152 0.16 13.96 -1.20
C PRO A 152 1.36 13.15 -1.69
N GLY A 153 1.55 13.08 -3.02
CA GLY A 153 2.67 12.37 -3.65
C GLY A 153 2.18 11.44 -4.76
N GLY A 154 3.10 10.71 -5.38
CA GLY A 154 2.76 9.57 -6.25
C GLY A 154 2.99 8.27 -5.48
N HIS A 155 2.16 7.26 -5.73
CA HIS A 155 2.35 5.95 -5.13
C HIS A 155 3.49 5.18 -5.82
N PRO A 156 4.63 4.90 -5.16
CA PRO A 156 5.73 4.13 -5.75
C PRO A 156 5.35 2.63 -5.79
N TYR A 157 4.40 2.29 -6.64
CA TYR A 157 3.84 0.94 -6.77
C TYR A 157 4.96 -0.09 -7.01
N MET A 158 4.91 -1.18 -6.24
CA MET A 158 5.93 -2.25 -6.18
C MET A 158 7.32 -1.81 -5.71
N ASN A 159 7.47 -0.64 -5.07
CA ASN A 159 8.69 -0.30 -4.35
C ASN A 159 8.71 -0.98 -2.97
N GLY A 160 9.55 -2.00 -2.82
CA GLY A 160 9.53 -2.86 -1.65
C GLY A 160 10.02 -2.18 -0.36
N VAL A 161 10.99 -1.26 -0.48
CA VAL A 161 11.50 -0.50 0.66
C VAL A 161 10.42 0.42 1.24
N SER A 162 9.80 1.25 0.40
CA SER A 162 8.70 2.15 0.80
C SER A 162 7.51 1.36 1.37
N ALA A 163 7.09 0.29 0.69
CA ALA A 163 6.00 -0.55 1.16
C ALA A 163 6.31 -1.16 2.55
N GLY A 164 7.51 -1.71 2.75
CA GLY A 164 7.89 -2.27 4.05
C GLY A 164 7.99 -1.23 5.17
N HIS A 165 8.44 -0.01 4.89
CA HIS A 165 8.41 1.09 5.87
C HIS A 165 6.98 1.43 6.28
N THR A 166 6.09 1.69 5.31
CA THR A 166 4.70 2.07 5.59
C THR A 166 3.91 0.99 6.34
N VAL A 167 4.13 -0.28 6.02
CA VAL A 167 3.55 -1.45 6.72
C VAL A 167 4.08 -1.58 8.15
N THR A 168 5.32 -1.20 8.41
CA THR A 168 5.91 -1.23 9.76
C THR A 168 5.48 -0.01 10.57
N ASP A 169 5.50 1.18 9.98
CA ASP A 169 5.22 2.45 10.64
C ASP A 169 3.75 2.57 11.07
N ILE A 170 2.81 1.92 10.37
CA ILE A 170 1.42 1.89 10.84
C ILE A 170 1.26 1.11 12.15
N VAL A 171 2.13 0.13 12.44
CA VAL A 171 2.13 -0.59 13.71
C VAL A 171 2.54 0.34 14.85
N ARG A 172 3.55 1.19 14.62
CA ARG A 172 3.94 2.26 15.58
C ARG A 172 2.77 3.22 15.83
N ALA A 173 2.14 3.69 14.75
CA ALA A 173 1.01 4.62 14.84
C ALA A 173 -0.20 4.00 15.55
N ALA A 174 -0.49 2.71 15.33
CA ALA A 174 -1.54 1.99 16.03
C ALA A 174 -1.29 1.94 17.55
N ARG A 175 -0.04 1.79 17.98
CA ARG A 175 0.32 1.79 19.41
C ARG A 175 0.22 3.18 20.05
N GLU A 176 0.49 4.25 19.29
CA GLU A 176 0.22 5.61 19.75
C GLU A 176 -1.28 5.90 19.85
N LEU A 177 -2.08 5.33 18.94
CA LEU A 177 -3.53 5.44 18.95
C LEU A 177 -4.15 4.76 20.17
N ASP A 178 -3.68 3.55 20.50
CA ASP A 178 -4.17 2.78 21.64
C ASP A 178 -3.02 2.02 22.32
N SER A 179 -2.62 2.51 23.50
CA SER A 179 -1.54 1.91 24.31
C SER A 179 -1.77 0.45 24.72
N ARG A 180 -2.98 -0.09 24.53
CA ARG A 180 -3.30 -1.51 24.75
C ARG A 180 -2.89 -2.41 23.58
N ILE A 181 -2.47 -1.84 22.45
CA ILE A 181 -1.90 -2.59 21.34
C ILE A 181 -0.45 -2.94 21.68
N GLY A 182 -0.13 -4.22 21.58
CA GLY A 182 1.18 -4.77 21.96
C GLY A 182 2.29 -4.45 20.97
N THR A 183 3.51 -4.88 21.29
CA THR A 183 4.68 -4.76 20.41
C THR A 183 4.86 -5.96 19.48
N LYS A 184 4.23 -7.09 19.79
CA LYS A 184 4.32 -8.32 19.00
C LYS A 184 3.41 -8.25 17.78
N TRP A 185 3.98 -8.42 16.60
CA TRP A 185 3.25 -8.25 15.34
C TRP A 185 3.73 -9.19 14.23
N ALA A 186 2.84 -9.45 13.29
CA ALA A 186 3.15 -10.14 12.04
C ALA A 186 2.64 -9.30 10.87
N VAL A 187 3.27 -9.44 9.70
CA VAL A 187 2.78 -8.85 8.46
C VAL A 187 2.00 -9.89 7.66
N ALA A 188 0.87 -9.51 7.10
CA ALA A 188 0.15 -10.32 6.12
C ALA A 188 -0.19 -9.46 4.91
N GLY A 189 -0.02 -9.99 3.69
CA GLY A 189 -0.38 -9.24 2.52
C GLY A 189 -0.61 -10.07 1.27
N HIS A 190 -1.32 -9.50 0.31
CA HIS A 190 -1.77 -10.19 -0.89
C HIS A 190 -1.38 -9.46 -2.18
N SER A 191 -0.92 -10.19 -3.21
CA SER A 191 -0.52 -9.61 -4.50
C SER A 191 0.62 -8.60 -4.31
N GLN A 192 0.45 -7.31 -4.66
CA GLN A 192 1.35 -6.22 -4.24
C GLN A 192 1.66 -6.26 -2.74
N GLY A 193 0.67 -6.52 -1.90
CA GLY A 193 0.86 -6.64 -0.46
C GLY A 193 1.62 -7.90 -0.06
N GLY A 194 1.56 -8.97 -0.86
CA GLY A 194 2.36 -10.17 -0.65
C GLY A 194 3.84 -9.89 -0.91
N HIS A 195 4.14 -9.07 -1.91
CA HIS A 195 5.47 -8.50 -2.13
C HIS A 195 5.92 -7.62 -0.95
N ALA A 196 5.07 -6.69 -0.52
CA ALA A 196 5.36 -5.85 0.65
C ALA A 196 5.60 -6.66 1.93
N ALA A 197 4.88 -7.77 2.12
CA ALA A 197 5.06 -8.67 3.26
C ALA A 197 6.44 -9.36 3.24
N LEU A 198 6.94 -9.78 2.07
CA LEU A 198 8.28 -10.35 1.94
C LEU A 198 9.38 -9.30 2.19
N PHE A 199 9.22 -8.09 1.65
CA PHE A 199 10.15 -6.99 1.95
C PHE A 199 10.15 -6.63 3.44
N THR A 200 8.97 -6.60 4.07
CA THR A 200 8.83 -6.38 5.51
C THR A 200 9.51 -7.49 6.32
N ALA A 201 9.41 -8.75 5.89
CA ALA A 201 10.11 -9.87 6.52
C ALA A 201 11.64 -9.77 6.41
N ALA A 202 12.15 -9.13 5.35
CA ALA A 202 13.58 -8.91 5.15
C ALA A 202 14.12 -7.76 6.02
N GLN A 203 13.41 -6.63 6.10
CA GLN A 203 13.96 -5.40 6.70
C GLN A 203 13.28 -4.92 7.99
N GLY A 204 12.07 -5.41 8.29
CA GLY A 204 11.19 -4.85 9.33
C GLY A 204 11.77 -4.91 10.74
N ALA A 205 12.46 -6.00 11.08
CA ALA A 205 13.09 -6.17 12.39
C ALA A 205 14.28 -5.21 12.61
N GLU A 206 15.04 -4.89 11.55
CA GLU A 206 16.11 -3.90 11.61
C GLU A 206 15.58 -2.47 11.61
N TYR A 207 14.53 -2.20 10.83
CA TYR A 207 13.90 -0.88 10.71
C TYR A 207 13.13 -0.46 11.97
N ALA A 208 12.54 -1.42 12.70
CA ALA A 208 11.79 -1.18 13.94
C ALA A 208 12.16 -2.16 15.05
N PRO A 209 13.39 -2.07 15.60
CA PRO A 209 13.89 -3.01 16.61
C PRO A 209 13.15 -2.93 17.95
N GLU A 210 12.36 -1.88 18.18
CA GLU A 210 11.47 -1.74 19.33
C GLU A 210 10.14 -2.49 19.20
N LEU A 211 9.85 -3.05 18.01
CA LEU A 211 8.72 -3.91 17.75
C LEU A 211 9.20 -5.36 17.53
N ASP A 212 8.39 -6.32 17.95
CA ASP A 212 8.70 -7.75 17.85
C ASP A 212 7.99 -8.33 16.62
N LEU A 213 8.65 -8.23 15.45
CA LEU A 213 8.17 -8.84 14.20
C LEU A 213 8.38 -10.36 14.28
N VAL A 214 7.29 -11.12 14.40
CA VAL A 214 7.36 -12.58 14.59
C VAL A 214 7.28 -13.38 13.30
N GLY A 215 6.81 -12.78 12.21
CA GLY A 215 6.76 -13.46 10.91
C GLY A 215 5.90 -12.75 9.86
N ALA A 216 5.80 -13.41 8.71
CA ALA A 216 5.12 -12.88 7.54
C ALA A 216 4.23 -13.91 6.83
N VAL A 217 3.11 -13.45 6.30
CA VAL A 217 2.24 -14.21 5.40
C VAL A 217 2.14 -13.48 4.07
N SER A 218 2.48 -14.17 3.00
CA SER A 218 2.50 -13.61 1.64
C SER A 218 1.58 -14.43 0.73
N TYR A 219 0.43 -13.88 0.40
CA TYR A 219 -0.51 -14.48 -0.54
C TYR A 219 -0.19 -14.02 -1.96
N ALA A 220 0.09 -14.97 -2.86
CA ALA A 220 0.34 -14.73 -4.29
C ALA A 220 1.23 -13.49 -4.55
N PRO A 221 2.49 -13.46 -4.06
CA PRO A 221 3.33 -12.27 -4.08
C PRO A 221 3.55 -11.72 -5.49
N GLY A 222 3.28 -10.43 -5.66
CA GLY A 222 3.64 -9.69 -6.87
C GLY A 222 5.14 -9.81 -7.13
N SER A 223 5.51 -10.19 -8.34
CA SER A 223 6.88 -10.54 -8.69
C SER A 223 7.07 -10.54 -10.20
N ARG A 224 8.33 -10.61 -10.64
CA ARG A 224 8.74 -10.57 -12.05
C ARG A 224 8.24 -9.31 -12.75
N THR A 225 8.14 -8.20 -12.02
CA THR A 225 7.74 -6.91 -12.60
C THR A 225 8.81 -6.39 -13.56
N SER A 226 10.06 -6.77 -13.35
CA SER A 226 11.18 -6.54 -14.28
C SER A 226 10.97 -7.16 -15.66
N ASP A 227 10.22 -8.26 -15.76
CA ASP A 227 9.95 -8.92 -17.05
C ASP A 227 8.82 -8.24 -17.86
N THR A 228 8.14 -7.23 -17.30
CA THR A 228 6.91 -6.65 -17.88
C THR A 228 7.07 -6.26 -19.36
N ALA A 229 8.14 -5.55 -19.71
CA ALA A 229 8.37 -5.10 -21.08
C ALA A 229 8.56 -6.29 -22.05
N ALA A 230 9.37 -7.27 -21.65
CA ALA A 230 9.62 -8.47 -22.44
C ALA A 230 8.36 -9.33 -22.59
N TYR A 231 7.59 -9.48 -21.51
CA TYR A 231 6.33 -10.23 -21.50
C TYR A 231 5.29 -9.60 -22.44
N MET A 232 5.15 -8.27 -22.40
CA MET A 232 4.25 -7.55 -23.30
C MET A 232 4.69 -7.63 -24.76
N ALA A 233 5.99 -7.51 -25.04
CA ALA A 233 6.54 -7.61 -26.38
C ALA A 233 6.41 -9.03 -26.98
N ALA A 234 6.59 -10.07 -26.17
CA ALA A 234 6.44 -11.46 -26.61
C ALA A 234 4.99 -11.78 -27.04
N GLY A 235 4.01 -11.14 -26.40
CA GLY A 235 2.59 -11.41 -26.62
C GLY A 235 2.16 -12.81 -26.15
N GLY A 236 0.85 -13.08 -26.18
CA GLY A 236 0.31 -14.40 -25.85
C GLY A 236 -1.02 -14.36 -25.09
N PRO A 237 -1.60 -15.53 -24.76
CA PRO A 237 -2.93 -15.63 -24.16
C PRO A 237 -3.09 -14.90 -22.81
N GLY A 238 -2.01 -14.71 -22.05
CA GLY A 238 -2.02 -14.02 -20.76
C GLY A 238 -1.72 -12.52 -20.81
N VAL A 239 -1.23 -11.97 -21.94
CA VAL A 239 -0.82 -10.56 -22.01
C VAL A 239 -1.98 -9.62 -21.74
N ARG A 240 -3.19 -10.01 -22.19
CA ARG A 240 -4.41 -9.22 -22.04
C ARG A 240 -4.76 -8.97 -20.57
N ALA A 241 -4.49 -9.92 -19.69
CA ALA A 241 -4.73 -9.80 -18.25
C ALA A 241 -3.73 -8.85 -17.57
N ALA A 242 -2.53 -8.68 -18.15
CA ALA A 242 -1.47 -7.83 -17.63
C ALA A 242 -1.58 -6.35 -18.06
N ILE A 243 -2.24 -6.06 -19.19
CA ILE A 243 -2.39 -4.67 -19.72
C ILE A 243 -2.90 -3.67 -18.66
N PRO A 244 -3.92 -3.98 -17.83
CA PRO A 244 -4.39 -3.05 -16.80
C PRO A 244 -3.33 -2.67 -15.76
N PHE A 245 -2.27 -3.48 -15.60
CA PHE A 245 -1.21 -3.22 -14.63
C PHE A 245 -0.06 -2.38 -15.20
N LEU A 246 0.05 -2.26 -16.53
CA LEU A 246 1.06 -1.40 -17.16
C LEU A 246 1.06 0.05 -16.65
N PRO A 247 -0.07 0.79 -16.64
CA PRO A 247 -0.05 2.19 -16.24
C PRO A 247 0.31 2.36 -14.76
N VAL A 248 -0.06 1.44 -13.87
CA VAL A 248 0.28 1.53 -12.45
C VAL A 248 1.75 1.19 -12.19
N LEU A 249 2.34 0.27 -12.97
CA LEU A 249 3.80 0.03 -12.94
C LEU A 249 4.58 1.25 -13.42
N LEU A 250 4.16 1.87 -14.54
CA LEU A 250 4.83 3.06 -15.07
C LEU A 250 4.72 4.25 -14.13
N LEU A 251 3.52 4.53 -13.60
CA LEU A 251 3.32 5.63 -12.65
C LEU A 251 4.04 5.36 -11.31
N GLY A 252 4.13 4.10 -10.88
CA GLY A 252 4.89 3.71 -9.69
C GLY A 252 6.38 3.89 -9.85
N ALA A 253 6.94 3.50 -11.00
CA ALA A 253 8.33 3.76 -11.32
C ALA A 253 8.63 5.26 -11.40
N GLU A 254 7.76 6.05 -12.06
CA GLU A 254 7.88 7.52 -12.14
C GLU A 254 7.80 8.19 -10.76
N ALA A 255 6.97 7.68 -9.85
CA ALA A 255 6.85 8.20 -8.49
C ALA A 255 8.13 7.97 -7.66
N ALA A 256 8.83 6.86 -7.86
CA ALA A 256 10.09 6.56 -7.18
C ALA A 256 11.30 7.21 -7.86
N ASP A 257 11.31 7.26 -9.20
CA ASP A 257 12.34 7.87 -10.02
C ASP A 257 11.70 8.66 -11.18
N PRO A 258 11.62 10.00 -11.08
CA PRO A 258 11.05 10.84 -12.13
C PRO A 258 11.74 10.76 -13.49
N ALA A 259 12.95 10.17 -13.58
CA ALA A 259 13.59 9.89 -14.87
C ALA A 259 12.86 8.80 -15.66
N LEU A 260 12.12 7.91 -14.99
CA LEU A 260 11.31 6.84 -15.59
C LEU A 260 9.92 7.36 -15.98
N SER A 261 9.87 8.38 -16.84
CA SER A 261 8.60 9.06 -17.13
C SER A 261 7.58 8.13 -17.79
N ALA A 262 6.43 7.96 -17.15
CA ALA A 262 5.35 7.10 -17.64
C ALA A 262 4.84 7.56 -19.02
N GLU A 263 4.77 8.87 -19.22
CA GLU A 263 4.34 9.50 -20.48
C GLU A 263 5.32 9.24 -21.63
N ALA A 264 6.61 9.11 -21.35
CA ALA A 264 7.62 8.78 -22.35
C ALA A 264 7.65 7.27 -22.68
N MET A 265 7.14 6.43 -21.78
CA MET A 265 7.15 4.97 -21.92
C MET A 265 5.92 4.44 -22.66
N ILE A 266 4.75 5.03 -22.46
CA ILE A 266 3.49 4.50 -23.02
C ILE A 266 3.24 4.97 -24.46
N SER A 267 2.70 4.11 -25.31
CA SER A 267 2.32 4.50 -26.68
C SER A 267 1.13 5.47 -26.70
N ASP A 268 0.95 6.19 -27.81
CA ASP A 268 -0.23 7.05 -28.01
C ASP A 268 -1.54 6.25 -27.93
N ALA A 269 -1.55 5.00 -28.43
CA ALA A 269 -2.72 4.12 -28.39
C ALA A 269 -3.06 3.68 -26.96
N ALA A 270 -2.06 3.45 -26.11
CA ALA A 270 -2.24 3.03 -24.72
C ALA A 270 -2.33 4.20 -23.72
N ARG A 271 -2.02 5.43 -24.13
CA ARG A 271 -2.10 6.65 -23.30
C ARG A 271 -3.38 6.82 -22.47
N PRO A 272 -4.60 6.47 -22.96
CA PRO A 272 -5.81 6.52 -22.14
C PRO A 272 -5.72 5.71 -20.84
N LEU A 273 -4.84 4.71 -20.76
CA LEU A 273 -4.58 3.96 -19.53
C LEU A 273 -3.94 4.80 -18.44
N LEU A 274 -2.99 5.69 -18.77
CA LEU A 274 -2.39 6.60 -17.79
C LEU A 274 -3.43 7.59 -17.27
N ASP A 275 -4.25 8.15 -18.17
CA ASP A 275 -5.28 9.13 -17.80
C ASP A 275 -6.27 8.53 -16.81
N VAL A 276 -6.70 7.29 -17.04
CA VAL A 276 -7.57 6.57 -16.11
C VAL A 276 -6.82 6.20 -14.84
N ALA A 277 -5.59 5.70 -14.90
CA ALA A 277 -4.85 5.23 -13.72
C ALA A 277 -4.51 6.35 -12.72
N ARG A 278 -4.33 7.60 -13.19
CA ARG A 278 -4.06 8.76 -12.33
C ARG A 278 -5.18 9.07 -11.33
N THR A 279 -6.41 8.67 -11.62
CA THR A 279 -7.59 9.05 -10.81
C THR A 279 -8.53 7.89 -10.50
N GLY A 280 -8.48 6.83 -11.29
CA GLY A 280 -9.32 5.64 -11.20
C GLY A 280 -8.58 4.44 -10.60
N CYS A 281 -9.38 3.50 -10.13
CA CYS A 281 -8.90 2.26 -9.52
C CYS A 281 -8.86 1.12 -10.54
N MET A 282 -8.37 -0.04 -10.11
CA MET A 282 -8.09 -1.15 -11.02
C MET A 282 -9.28 -1.56 -11.89
N ASP A 283 -10.53 -1.46 -11.42
CA ASP A 283 -11.69 -1.81 -12.23
C ASP A 283 -11.95 -0.82 -13.37
N GLN A 284 -11.77 0.49 -13.13
CA GLN A 284 -11.82 1.48 -14.19
C GLN A 284 -10.69 1.26 -15.20
N ILE A 285 -9.48 0.94 -14.72
CA ILE A 285 -8.32 0.69 -15.58
C ILE A 285 -8.56 -0.58 -16.43
N LYS A 286 -9.07 -1.67 -15.86
CA LYS A 286 -9.46 -2.89 -16.58
C LYS A 286 -10.49 -2.60 -17.67
N ALA A 287 -11.50 -1.79 -17.36
CA ALA A 287 -12.53 -1.41 -18.32
C ALA A 287 -11.96 -0.59 -19.50
N ALA A 288 -10.98 0.28 -19.24
CA ALA A 288 -10.27 1.01 -20.27
C ALA A 288 -9.37 0.09 -21.11
N ALA A 289 -8.61 -0.80 -20.46
CA ALA A 289 -7.70 -1.77 -21.08
C ALA A 289 -8.36 -2.73 -22.06
N ALA A 290 -9.65 -3.03 -21.89
CA ALA A 290 -10.43 -3.82 -22.83
C ALA A 290 -10.48 -3.22 -24.25
N ARG A 291 -10.21 -1.92 -24.40
CA ARG A 291 -10.25 -1.19 -25.67
C ARG A 291 -8.87 -0.93 -26.28
N ILE A 292 -7.79 -1.29 -25.59
CA ILE A 292 -6.41 -0.99 -26.00
C ILE A 292 -5.84 -2.15 -26.82
N PRO A 293 -5.17 -1.91 -27.96
CA PRO A 293 -4.45 -2.96 -28.69
C PRO A 293 -3.36 -3.59 -27.82
N ALA A 294 -3.22 -4.92 -27.86
CA ALA A 294 -2.21 -5.61 -27.03
C ALA A 294 -0.79 -5.54 -27.60
N ASP A 295 -0.67 -5.18 -28.87
CA ASP A 295 0.55 -5.10 -29.67
C ASP A 295 1.11 -3.66 -29.77
N ASP A 296 0.44 -2.67 -29.15
CA ASP A 296 0.82 -1.26 -29.18
C ASP A 296 0.70 -0.63 -27.78
N LEU A 297 1.61 -1.03 -26.88
CA LEU A 297 1.58 -0.63 -25.46
C LEU A 297 2.71 0.34 -25.08
N PHE A 298 3.90 0.17 -25.65
CA PHE A 298 5.07 1.01 -25.37
C PHE A 298 5.34 1.98 -26.53
N ALA A 299 5.75 3.21 -26.21
CA ALA A 299 6.14 4.20 -27.20
C ALA A 299 7.34 3.70 -28.04
N PRO A 300 7.42 4.08 -29.33
CA PRO A 300 8.64 3.89 -30.10
C PRO A 300 9.84 4.54 -29.41
N GLY A 301 10.85 3.74 -29.06
CA GLY A 301 12.05 4.23 -28.37
C GLY A 301 11.92 4.38 -26.85
N ALA A 302 10.84 3.88 -26.24
CA ALA A 302 10.71 3.78 -24.79
C ALA A 302 11.93 3.06 -24.17
N ASP A 303 12.50 3.62 -23.11
CA ASP A 303 13.65 3.04 -22.41
C ASP A 303 13.21 1.90 -21.46
N THR A 304 12.74 0.82 -22.08
CA THR A 304 12.31 -0.39 -21.37
C THR A 304 13.45 -1.07 -20.61
N ALA A 305 14.70 -0.79 -20.97
CA ALA A 305 15.87 -1.30 -20.25
C ALA A 305 16.03 -0.60 -18.89
N ALA A 306 15.88 0.72 -18.82
CA ALA A 306 15.87 1.44 -17.54
C ALA A 306 14.72 1.00 -16.64
N LEU A 307 13.52 0.80 -17.21
CA LEU A 307 12.37 0.28 -16.46
C LEU A 307 12.63 -1.13 -15.89
N THR A 308 13.20 -2.01 -16.72
CA THR A 308 13.59 -3.37 -16.32
C THR A 308 14.63 -3.33 -15.20
N ALA A 309 15.64 -2.47 -15.32
CA ALA A 309 16.69 -2.32 -14.32
C ALA A 309 16.16 -1.80 -12.99
N TYR A 310 15.22 -0.85 -13.01
CA TYR A 310 14.56 -0.37 -11.79
C TYR A 310 13.81 -1.51 -11.07
N PHE A 311 12.94 -2.22 -11.78
CA PHE A 311 12.14 -3.29 -11.18
C PHE A 311 12.96 -4.52 -10.80
N ALA A 312 14.11 -4.77 -11.43
CA ALA A 312 15.01 -5.84 -10.99
C ALA A 312 15.49 -5.62 -9.55
N GLY A 313 15.65 -4.35 -9.12
CA GLY A 313 15.93 -4.00 -7.72
C GLY A 313 14.73 -4.09 -6.78
N GLN A 314 13.54 -4.42 -7.31
CA GLN A 314 12.30 -4.58 -6.55
C GLN A 314 11.81 -6.02 -6.52
N GLU A 315 12.61 -7.00 -6.97
CA GLU A 315 12.19 -8.40 -6.96
C GLU A 315 12.43 -9.05 -5.59
N PRO A 316 11.49 -9.91 -5.12
CA PRO A 316 11.65 -10.60 -3.83
C PRO A 316 12.70 -11.72 -3.87
N GLU A 317 13.13 -12.17 -5.06
CA GLU A 317 14.05 -13.32 -5.26
C GLU A 317 15.41 -13.17 -4.60
N GLU A 318 15.85 -11.94 -4.33
CA GLU A 318 17.17 -11.63 -3.77
C GLU A 318 17.10 -11.17 -2.31
N LEU A 319 15.93 -11.28 -1.67
CA LEU A 319 15.77 -10.91 -0.27
C LEU A 319 16.40 -11.95 0.66
N ASN A 320 16.87 -11.48 1.82
CA ASN A 320 17.21 -12.34 2.95
C ASN A 320 16.18 -12.13 4.05
N LEU A 321 15.26 -13.08 4.22
CA LEU A 321 14.20 -12.95 5.21
C LEU A 321 14.75 -13.21 6.62
N THR A 322 14.45 -12.31 7.54
CA THR A 322 14.96 -12.37 8.93
C THR A 322 14.00 -13.02 9.91
N VAL A 323 12.76 -13.26 9.47
CA VAL A 323 11.67 -13.87 10.24
C VAL A 323 10.96 -14.94 9.40
N PRO A 324 10.32 -15.94 10.02
CA PRO A 324 9.57 -16.97 9.29
C PRO A 324 8.51 -16.38 8.36
N ALA A 325 8.44 -16.88 7.12
CA ALA A 325 7.47 -16.45 6.13
C ALA A 325 6.69 -17.62 5.52
N LEU A 326 5.37 -17.54 5.50
CA LEU A 326 4.50 -18.48 4.78
C LEU A 326 4.02 -17.85 3.47
N VAL A 327 4.37 -18.44 2.34
CA VAL A 327 3.89 -18.06 1.02
C VAL A 327 2.75 -18.98 0.60
N ALA A 328 1.57 -18.41 0.33
CA ALA A 328 0.38 -19.12 -0.10
C ALA A 328 0.04 -18.79 -1.55
N GLN A 329 -0.11 -19.80 -2.41
CA GLN A 329 -0.34 -19.62 -3.85
C GLN A 329 -1.49 -20.48 -4.35
N GLY A 330 -2.41 -19.89 -5.12
CA GLY A 330 -3.44 -20.66 -5.83
C GLY A 330 -2.90 -21.30 -7.11
N THR A 331 -3.29 -22.54 -7.42
CA THR A 331 -2.80 -23.25 -8.63
C THR A 331 -3.43 -22.75 -9.93
N THR A 332 -4.55 -22.03 -9.86
CA THR A 332 -5.25 -21.46 -11.03
C THR A 332 -5.06 -19.94 -11.15
N ASP A 333 -4.11 -19.38 -10.40
CA ASP A 333 -3.77 -17.96 -10.46
C ASP A 333 -3.29 -17.54 -11.85
N ALA A 334 -4.05 -16.62 -12.46
CA ALA A 334 -3.80 -16.10 -13.79
C ALA A 334 -3.06 -14.75 -13.81
N LEU A 335 -2.79 -14.16 -12.64
CA LEU A 335 -2.10 -12.87 -12.50
C LEU A 335 -0.67 -13.06 -12.01
N VAL A 336 -0.47 -13.92 -11.02
CA VAL A 336 0.85 -14.35 -10.52
C VAL A 336 0.92 -15.86 -10.68
N ALA A 337 1.56 -16.31 -11.76
CA ALA A 337 1.56 -17.73 -12.10
C ALA A 337 2.28 -18.55 -11.02
N ALA A 338 1.68 -19.65 -10.57
CA ALA A 338 2.25 -20.49 -9.52
C ALA A 338 3.71 -20.92 -9.74
N PRO A 339 4.15 -21.29 -10.98
CA PRO A 339 5.55 -21.62 -11.24
C PRO A 339 6.54 -20.48 -10.97
N ILE A 340 6.10 -19.22 -11.12
CA ILE A 340 6.93 -18.05 -10.76
C ILE A 340 7.11 -18.00 -9.24
N THR A 341 6.01 -18.10 -8.49
CA THR A 341 6.06 -18.11 -7.03
C THR A 341 6.91 -19.27 -6.49
N THR A 342 6.84 -20.45 -7.11
CA THR A 342 7.71 -21.59 -6.77
C THR A 342 9.19 -21.27 -6.95
N GLN A 343 9.58 -20.66 -8.08
CA GLN A 343 10.98 -20.29 -8.32
C GLN A 343 11.51 -19.29 -7.28
N ILE A 344 10.69 -18.31 -6.91
CA ILE A 344 11.03 -17.31 -5.89
C ILE A 344 11.24 -17.99 -4.54
N THR A 345 10.33 -18.86 -4.11
CA THR A 345 10.43 -19.52 -2.80
C THR A 345 11.56 -20.53 -2.74
N GLU A 346 11.82 -21.25 -3.84
CA GLU A 346 13.00 -22.14 -3.96
C GLU A 346 14.30 -21.36 -3.85
N LYS A 347 14.42 -20.20 -4.52
CA LYS A 347 15.60 -19.33 -4.45
C LYS A 347 15.81 -18.78 -3.04
N LEU A 348 14.78 -18.18 -2.43
CA LEU A 348 14.83 -17.68 -1.06
C LEU A 348 15.25 -18.78 -0.07
N CYS A 349 14.71 -19.98 -0.25
CA CYS A 349 15.05 -21.13 0.58
C CYS A 349 16.50 -21.58 0.37
N ALA A 350 16.98 -21.62 -0.88
CA ALA A 350 18.37 -21.95 -1.21
C ALA A 350 19.37 -20.95 -0.58
N ASP A 351 18.97 -19.69 -0.42
CA ASP A 351 19.74 -18.63 0.22
C ASP A 351 19.62 -18.63 1.76
N GLY A 352 18.85 -19.55 2.33
CA GLY A 352 18.74 -19.76 3.78
C GLY A 352 17.64 -18.97 4.47
N SER A 353 16.75 -18.30 3.72
CA SER A 353 15.58 -17.64 4.30
C SER A 353 14.61 -18.67 4.90
N PRO A 354 13.99 -18.41 6.07
CA PRO A 354 13.00 -19.28 6.69
C PRO A 354 11.63 -19.16 5.99
N VAL A 355 11.56 -19.56 4.73
CA VAL A 355 10.36 -19.45 3.90
C VAL A 355 9.72 -20.82 3.67
N GLY A 356 8.40 -20.89 3.88
CA GLY A 356 7.56 -22.03 3.52
C GLY A 356 6.64 -21.68 2.36
N TYR A 357 6.33 -22.66 1.53
CA TYR A 357 5.48 -22.49 0.35
C TYR A 357 4.35 -23.49 0.38
N ARG A 358 3.10 -23.01 0.26
CA ARG A 358 1.92 -23.84 0.15
C ARG A 358 1.12 -23.49 -1.09
N SER A 359 0.80 -24.53 -1.86
CA SER A 359 -0.03 -24.42 -3.05
C SER A 359 -1.45 -24.93 -2.78
N TYR A 360 -2.44 -24.18 -3.22
CA TYR A 360 -3.86 -24.43 -2.96
C TYR A 360 -4.56 -24.78 -4.26
N GLU A 361 -4.91 -26.06 -4.38
CA GLU A 361 -5.47 -26.61 -5.63
C GLU A 361 -6.81 -25.97 -5.98
N GLY A 362 -6.94 -25.51 -7.22
CA GLY A 362 -8.16 -24.89 -7.75
C GLY A 362 -8.37 -23.44 -7.34
N ALA A 363 -7.65 -22.93 -6.33
CA ALA A 363 -7.75 -21.54 -5.92
C ALA A 363 -7.14 -20.59 -6.97
N ASP A 364 -7.87 -19.52 -7.28
CA ASP A 364 -7.39 -18.44 -8.14
C ASP A 364 -6.62 -17.37 -7.33
N HIS A 365 -6.22 -16.28 -7.99
CA HIS A 365 -5.43 -15.19 -7.39
C HIS A 365 -6.03 -14.66 -6.08
N ARG A 366 -7.37 -14.48 -6.01
CA ARG A 366 -8.03 -13.99 -4.79
C ARG A 366 -8.54 -15.14 -3.93
N GLY A 367 -8.90 -16.27 -4.54
CA GLY A 367 -9.42 -17.45 -3.86
C GLY A 367 -8.44 -18.05 -2.85
N VAL A 368 -7.14 -17.84 -3.04
CA VAL A 368 -6.11 -18.28 -2.08
C VAL A 368 -6.27 -17.66 -0.69
N LEU A 369 -6.82 -16.44 -0.58
CA LEU A 369 -7.11 -15.78 0.70
C LEU A 369 -8.00 -16.65 1.59
N THR A 370 -9.05 -17.22 1.00
CA THR A 370 -9.98 -18.11 1.70
C THR A 370 -9.40 -19.52 1.84
N ALA A 371 -8.82 -20.06 0.77
CA ALA A 371 -8.33 -21.44 0.75
C ALA A 371 -7.21 -21.70 1.77
N ALA A 372 -6.37 -20.70 2.01
CA ALA A 372 -5.26 -20.78 2.96
C ALA A 372 -5.61 -20.36 4.39
N GLY A 373 -6.87 -19.95 4.66
CA GLY A 373 -7.24 -19.30 5.92
C GLY A 373 -6.89 -20.10 7.18
N ASP A 374 -7.20 -21.40 7.20
CA ASP A 374 -6.94 -22.24 8.38
C ASP A 374 -5.44 -22.49 8.60
N ASP A 375 -4.68 -22.66 7.51
CA ASP A 375 -3.23 -22.83 7.58
C ASP A 375 -2.52 -21.55 8.05
N VAL A 376 -3.00 -20.40 7.58
CA VAL A 376 -2.46 -19.09 7.98
C VAL A 376 -2.76 -18.81 9.45
N ASP A 377 -3.98 -19.07 9.91
CA ASP A 377 -4.32 -18.90 11.33
C ASP A 377 -3.50 -19.81 12.23
N ALA A 378 -3.26 -21.06 11.81
CA ALA A 378 -2.41 -21.98 12.54
C ALA A 378 -0.96 -21.46 12.61
N PHE A 379 -0.41 -21.02 11.47
CA PHE A 379 0.94 -20.46 11.39
C PHE A 379 1.09 -19.20 12.27
N LEU A 380 0.18 -18.23 12.14
CA LEU A 380 0.19 -17.02 12.97
C LEU A 380 0.03 -17.36 14.45
N GLY A 381 -0.89 -18.28 14.80
CA GLY A 381 -1.09 -18.73 16.17
C GLY A 381 0.18 -19.30 16.80
N THR A 382 0.93 -20.13 16.06
CA THR A 382 2.24 -20.64 16.48
C THR A 382 3.24 -19.51 16.74
N LEU A 383 3.38 -18.57 15.80
CA LEU A 383 4.31 -17.44 15.95
C LEU A 383 3.96 -16.53 17.13
N PHE A 384 2.67 -16.19 17.31
CA PHE A 384 2.24 -15.33 18.41
C PHE A 384 2.40 -16.00 19.79
N ALA A 385 2.27 -17.33 19.86
CA ALA A 385 2.59 -18.12 21.05
C ALA A 385 4.10 -18.16 21.37
N GLY A 386 4.96 -17.78 20.43
CA GLY A 386 6.43 -17.87 20.56
C GLY A 386 6.96 -19.28 20.28
N ASP A 387 6.17 -20.12 19.63
CA ASP A 387 6.52 -21.48 19.26
C ASP A 387 7.26 -21.51 17.92
N ASP A 388 8.10 -22.52 17.72
CA ASP A 388 8.81 -22.75 16.46
C ASP A 388 7.82 -23.29 15.40
N PRO A 389 7.65 -22.62 14.23
CA PRO A 389 6.81 -23.13 13.14
C PRO A 389 7.36 -24.40 12.48
N GLY A 390 8.56 -24.83 12.88
CA GLY A 390 9.25 -25.99 12.35
C GLY A 390 10.01 -25.68 11.05
N PRO A 391 10.47 -26.71 10.33
CA PRO A 391 11.16 -26.53 9.07
C PRO A 391 10.25 -25.86 8.04
N MET A 392 10.58 -24.63 7.66
CA MET A 392 9.83 -23.88 6.65
C MET A 392 10.23 -24.28 5.22
N CYS A 393 11.54 -24.45 5.01
CA CYS A 393 12.13 -24.79 3.72
C CYS A 393 11.81 -26.22 3.26
N GLY A 394 11.25 -26.36 2.05
CA GLY A 394 11.06 -27.66 1.39
C GLY A 394 10.02 -28.60 2.02
N ALA A 395 9.14 -28.05 2.87
CA ALA A 395 8.06 -28.76 3.55
C ALA A 395 6.76 -28.83 2.74
#